data_AF-A0A3M1X9C0-F1
#
_entry.id   AF-A0A3M1X9C0-F1
#
_cell.length_a   1.000
_cell.length_b   1.000
_cell.length_c   1.000
_cell.angle_alpha   90.00
_cell.angle_beta   90.00
_cell.angle_gamma   90.00
#
_symmetry.space_group_name_H-M   'P 1'
#
loop_
_entity.id
_entity.type
_entity.pdbx_description
1 polymer ?
#
loop_
_entity_poly.entity_id
_entity_poly.type
_entity_poly.pdbx_seq_one_letter_code
_entity_poly.pdbx_strand_id
1 'polypeptide(L)'
;QLWRSRKRFGASTNYLIGAIEDQRYNQVEYFYLPSPIVLSDLNQDGILEIIVNRSPDYSSLLPQGFKYYEAGEIVSLSWNQLGLVENWKTREVGGMVTAIRLGDLTHDGVQELIASIVMGKEMLKFWESRSAVFSYDINVAAGAQRANK
;
A
#
# COMPACT_ATOMS: atom_id res chain seq x y z
N GLN A 1 -1.51 21.27 11.36
CA GLN A 1 -2.63 20.36 11.65
C GLN A 1 -2.28 18.98 11.12
N LEU A 2 -2.51 17.91 11.90
CA LEU A 2 -2.22 16.53 11.47
C LEU A 2 -3.46 15.94 10.78
N TRP A 3 -3.32 15.48 9.54
CA TRP A 3 -4.39 14.76 8.83
C TRP A 3 -4.56 13.35 9.39
N ARG A 4 -5.82 12.89 9.47
CA ARG A 4 -6.18 11.55 9.96
C ARG A 4 -7.20 10.93 9.02
N SER A 5 -7.07 9.63 8.78
CA SER A 5 -8.01 8.84 7.98
C SER A 5 -8.57 7.67 8.77
N ARG A 6 -9.78 7.24 8.40
CA ARG A 6 -10.35 5.96 8.86
C ARG A 6 -9.79 4.77 8.08
N LYS A 7 -9.25 5.01 6.89
CA LYS A 7 -8.58 4.01 6.06
C LYS A 7 -7.15 3.80 6.57
N ARG A 8 -6.63 2.57 6.47
CA ARG A 8 -5.25 2.24 6.84
C ARG A 8 -4.37 2.12 5.60
N PHE A 9 -3.20 2.73 5.68
CA PHE A 9 -2.20 2.74 4.61
C PHE A 9 -0.88 2.21 5.17
N GLY A 10 0.05 1.81 4.29
CA GLY A 10 1.35 1.29 4.72
C GLY A 10 1.28 -0.12 5.31
N ALA A 11 0.29 -0.92 4.88
CA ALA A 11 0.08 -2.28 5.34
C ALA A 11 1.33 -3.14 5.12
N SER A 12 1.78 -3.84 6.15
CA SER A 12 3.00 -4.65 6.13
C SER A 12 2.94 -5.69 7.24
N THR A 13 3.58 -6.84 6.99
CA THR A 13 3.84 -7.87 8.00
C THR A 13 5.25 -7.80 8.56
N ASN A 14 6.09 -6.87 8.05
CA ASN A 14 7.45 -6.71 8.54
C ASN A 14 7.46 -6.01 9.90
N TYR A 15 8.26 -6.53 10.82
CA TYR A 15 8.51 -5.94 12.12
C TYR A 15 9.90 -6.29 12.61
N LEU A 16 10.39 -5.50 13.56
CA LEU A 16 11.55 -5.82 14.37
C LEU A 16 11.08 -6.29 15.74
N ILE A 17 11.80 -7.24 16.32
CA ILE A 17 11.56 -7.71 17.68
C ILE A 17 12.44 -6.90 18.63
N GLY A 18 11.82 -6.34 19.65
CA GLY A 18 12.47 -5.59 20.73
C GLY A 18 12.79 -6.47 21.93
N ALA A 19 12.48 -5.95 23.12
CA ALA A 19 12.62 -6.72 24.35
C ALA A 19 11.68 -7.94 24.37
N ILE A 20 12.16 -9.02 24.98
CA ILE A 20 11.41 -10.26 25.18
C ILE A 20 11.38 -10.48 26.70
N GLU A 21 10.22 -10.29 27.32
CA GLU A 21 10.04 -10.55 28.75
C GLU A 21 9.69 -12.01 28.98
N ASP A 22 8.69 -12.53 28.24
CA ASP A 22 8.34 -13.95 28.22
C ASP A 22 7.65 -14.34 26.91
N GLN A 23 8.30 -15.20 26.12
CA GLN A 23 7.75 -15.70 24.85
C GLN A 23 6.53 -16.60 25.04
N ARG A 24 6.40 -17.32 26.15
CA ARG A 24 5.29 -18.25 26.40
C ARG A 24 3.95 -17.53 26.54
N TYR A 25 3.99 -16.29 27.02
CA TYR A 25 2.82 -15.41 27.16
C TYR A 25 2.76 -14.33 26.08
N ASN A 26 3.59 -14.43 25.04
CA ASN A 26 3.71 -13.43 23.97
C ASN A 26 3.99 -12.02 24.49
N GLN A 27 4.76 -11.89 25.58
CA GLN A 27 5.26 -10.63 26.10
C GLN A 27 6.52 -10.24 25.31
N VAL A 28 6.27 -9.94 24.03
CA VAL A 28 7.29 -9.59 23.05
C VAL A 28 6.95 -8.21 22.50
N GLU A 29 7.95 -7.33 22.49
CA GLU A 29 7.80 -6.01 21.91
C GLU A 29 7.96 -6.09 20.38
N TYR A 30 6.95 -5.62 19.63
CA TYR A 30 6.94 -5.62 18.17
C TYR A 30 6.98 -4.20 17.61
N PHE A 31 8.01 -3.88 16.82
CA PHE A 31 8.13 -2.62 16.09
C PHE A 31 7.77 -2.83 14.61
N TYR A 32 6.54 -2.50 14.23
CA TYR A 32 6.07 -2.69 12.85
C TYR A 32 6.67 -1.68 11.89
N LEU A 33 7.19 -2.18 10.76
CA LEU A 33 7.72 -1.38 9.68
C LEU A 33 6.65 -1.19 8.60
N PRO A 34 6.18 0.04 8.33
CA PRO A 34 5.18 0.28 7.29
C PRO A 34 5.76 -0.02 5.90
N SER A 35 4.88 -0.34 4.96
CA SER A 35 5.28 -0.49 3.56
C SER A 35 5.83 0.84 2.99
N PRO A 36 6.82 0.80 2.07
CA PRO A 36 7.34 2.00 1.44
C PRO A 36 6.26 2.84 0.77
N ILE A 37 6.41 4.16 0.88
CA ILE A 37 5.58 5.16 0.21
C ILE A 37 6.38 5.73 -0.96
N VAL A 38 5.75 5.86 -2.13
CA VAL A 38 6.34 6.50 -3.30
C VAL A 38 5.76 7.89 -3.45
N LEU A 39 6.62 8.88 -3.69
CA LEU A 39 6.23 10.25 -4.03
C LEU A 39 6.62 10.50 -5.48
N SER A 40 5.69 10.95 -6.31
CA SER A 40 5.96 11.27 -7.72
C SER A 40 4.94 12.29 -8.23
N ASP A 41 5.37 13.20 -9.08
CA ASP A 41 4.49 14.10 -9.83
C ASP A 41 4.07 13.37 -11.11
N LEU A 42 2.96 12.63 -11.02
CA LEU A 42 2.50 11.72 -12.06
C LEU A 42 1.80 12.45 -13.22
N ASN A 43 1.26 13.64 -12.97
CA ASN A 43 0.54 14.45 -13.97
C ASN A 43 1.36 15.67 -14.46
N GLN A 44 2.57 15.86 -13.94
CA GLN A 44 3.48 16.95 -14.28
C GLN A 44 2.91 18.35 -13.94
N ASP A 45 2.13 18.46 -12.87
CA ASP A 45 1.56 19.73 -12.40
C ASP A 45 2.42 20.44 -11.33
N GLY A 46 3.53 19.81 -10.92
CA GLY A 46 4.44 20.31 -9.89
C GLY A 46 4.07 19.91 -8.47
N ILE A 47 3.02 19.12 -8.27
CA ILE A 47 2.57 18.61 -6.98
C ILE A 47 2.89 17.11 -6.91
N LEU A 48 3.47 16.67 -5.77
CA LEU A 48 3.75 15.25 -5.59
C LEU A 48 2.49 14.49 -5.15
N GLU A 49 2.14 13.44 -5.89
CA GLU A 49 1.22 12.40 -5.45
C GLU A 49 1.89 11.46 -4.45
N ILE A 50 1.12 11.01 -3.46
CA ILE A 50 1.48 9.96 -2.53
C ILE A 50 0.91 8.64 -3.03
N ILE A 51 1.77 7.69 -3.35
CA ILE A 51 1.38 6.35 -3.78
C ILE A 51 1.74 5.36 -2.68
N VAL A 52 0.74 4.67 -2.17
CA VAL A 52 0.88 3.80 -1.01
C VAL A 52 -0.07 2.61 -1.12
N ASN A 53 0.27 1.51 -0.46
CA ASN A 53 -0.67 0.39 -0.34
C ASN A 53 -1.75 0.71 0.70
N ARG A 54 -2.93 0.14 0.46
CA ARG A 54 -4.07 0.14 1.38
C ARG A 54 -4.59 -1.29 1.45
N SER A 55 -4.83 -1.76 2.66
CA SER A 55 -5.48 -3.05 2.90
C SER A 55 -6.63 -2.87 3.88
N PRO A 56 -7.75 -3.59 3.70
CA PRO A 56 -8.73 -3.74 4.77
C PRO A 56 -8.05 -4.36 5.99
N ASP A 57 -8.38 -3.85 7.17
CA ASP A 57 -7.75 -4.28 8.41
C ASP A 57 -8.61 -5.33 9.11
N TYR A 58 -8.17 -6.59 9.04
CA TYR A 58 -8.73 -7.70 9.80
C TYR A 58 -7.84 -8.08 11.00
N SER A 59 -6.75 -7.33 11.25
CA SER A 59 -5.73 -7.70 12.24
C SER A 59 -6.16 -7.50 13.69
N SER A 60 -7.25 -6.78 13.96
CA SER A 60 -7.76 -6.57 15.32
C SER A 60 -8.20 -7.86 16.01
N LEU A 61 -8.45 -8.93 15.25
CA LEU A 61 -8.85 -10.24 15.77
C LEU A 61 -7.68 -11.21 15.92
N LEU A 62 -6.47 -10.83 15.49
CA LEU A 62 -5.30 -11.71 15.46
C LEU A 62 -4.40 -11.52 16.70
N PRO A 63 -3.69 -12.57 17.12
CA PRO A 63 -2.69 -12.46 18.19
C PRO A 63 -1.63 -11.40 17.87
N GLN A 64 -1.09 -10.75 18.91
CA GLN A 64 0.04 -9.82 18.74
C GLN A 64 1.22 -10.51 18.03
N GLY A 65 1.91 -9.78 17.17
CA GLY A 65 2.96 -10.34 16.32
C GLY A 65 2.47 -11.03 15.03
N PHE A 66 1.18 -11.37 14.94
CA PHE A 66 0.59 -11.97 13.74
C PHE A 66 -0.24 -10.94 12.96
N LYS A 67 0.23 -10.60 11.76
CA LYS A 67 -0.50 -9.76 10.80
C LYS A 67 -0.73 -10.53 9.51
N TYR A 68 -1.93 -10.41 8.98
CA TYR A 68 -2.35 -11.05 7.75
C TYR A 68 -3.28 -10.10 6.99
N TYR A 69 -3.13 -10.06 5.67
CA TYR A 69 -3.96 -9.24 4.79
C TYR A 69 -4.49 -10.12 3.66
N GLU A 70 -5.80 -10.33 3.66
CA GLU A 70 -6.50 -11.10 2.62
C GLU A 70 -6.58 -10.35 1.30
N ALA A 71 -6.47 -9.03 1.36
CA ALA A 71 -6.59 -8.16 0.21
C ALA A 71 -5.72 -6.91 0.33
N GLY A 72 -5.37 -6.35 -0.82
CA GLY A 72 -4.60 -5.13 -0.92
C GLY A 72 -4.93 -4.39 -2.21
N GLU A 73 -4.80 -3.08 -2.16
CA GLU A 73 -4.87 -2.19 -3.32
C GLU A 73 -3.79 -1.11 -3.19
N ILE A 74 -3.48 -0.45 -4.30
CA ILE A 74 -2.57 0.70 -4.35
C ILE A 74 -3.40 1.93 -4.64
N VAL A 75 -3.08 3.02 -3.97
CA VAL A 75 -3.83 4.28 -4.07
C VAL A 75 -2.89 5.43 -4.31
N SER A 76 -3.32 6.37 -5.14
CA SER A 76 -2.68 7.69 -5.28
C SER A 76 -3.50 8.71 -4.52
N LEU A 77 -2.83 9.54 -3.73
CA LEU A 77 -3.42 10.62 -2.96
C LEU A 77 -2.71 11.94 -3.27
N SER A 78 -3.45 13.04 -3.39
CA SER A 78 -2.88 14.39 -3.44
C SER A 78 -3.40 15.23 -2.28
N TRP A 79 -2.61 16.21 -1.86
CA TRP A 79 -2.99 17.15 -0.80
C TRP A 79 -3.80 18.32 -1.38
N ASN A 80 -5.00 18.57 -0.85
CA ASN A 80 -5.88 19.64 -1.32
C ASN A 80 -6.08 20.79 -0.31
N GLN A 81 -5.07 21.06 0.53
CA GLN A 81 -5.10 22.05 1.63
C GLN A 81 -5.93 21.63 2.86
N LEU A 82 -7.02 20.87 2.66
CA LEU A 82 -7.85 20.34 3.74
C LEU A 82 -7.39 18.94 4.20
N GLY A 83 -6.85 18.15 3.27
CA GLY A 83 -6.42 16.78 3.54
C GLY A 83 -5.85 16.06 2.34
N LEU A 84 -5.53 14.79 2.53
CA LEU A 84 -5.24 13.88 1.42
C LEU A 84 -6.54 13.39 0.80
N VAL A 85 -6.63 13.55 -0.51
CA VAL A 85 -7.76 13.11 -1.35
C VAL A 85 -7.26 12.02 -2.29
N GLU A 86 -8.07 10.99 -2.47
CA GLU A 86 -7.76 9.88 -3.38
C GLU A 86 -7.99 10.31 -4.83
N ASN A 87 -6.94 10.22 -5.64
CA ASN A 87 -7.00 10.51 -7.08
C ASN A 87 -7.50 9.29 -7.85
N TRP A 88 -6.90 8.14 -7.55
CA TRP A 88 -7.24 6.85 -8.13
C TRP A 88 -6.79 5.71 -7.22
N LYS A 89 -7.28 4.51 -7.53
CA LYS A 89 -6.85 3.26 -6.90
C LYS A 89 -6.81 2.12 -7.90
N THR A 90 -5.95 1.13 -7.66
CA THR A 90 -5.99 -0.13 -8.42
C THR A 90 -7.23 -0.93 -8.06
N ARG A 91 -7.50 -1.99 -8.84
CA ARG A 91 -8.39 -3.05 -8.37
C ARG A 91 -7.76 -3.71 -7.14
N GLU A 92 -8.63 -4.22 -6.28
CA GLU A 92 -8.20 -5.06 -5.17
C GLU A 92 -7.61 -6.37 -5.70
N VAL A 93 -6.49 -6.77 -5.12
CA VAL A 93 -5.81 -8.03 -5.40
C VAL A 93 -5.80 -8.88 -4.14
N GLY A 94 -5.97 -10.19 -4.29
CA GLY A 94 -5.96 -11.14 -3.18
C GLY A 94 -4.56 -11.29 -2.59
N GLY A 95 -4.39 -10.94 -1.32
CA GLY A 95 -3.12 -10.93 -0.59
C GLY A 95 -2.62 -9.53 -0.26
N MET A 96 -1.31 -9.42 -0.04
CA MET A 96 -0.66 -8.20 0.41
C MET A 96 0.25 -7.61 -0.66
N VAL A 97 0.04 -6.34 -0.99
CA VAL A 97 1.01 -5.55 -1.76
C VAL A 97 2.22 -5.25 -0.88
N THR A 98 3.40 -5.72 -1.29
CA THR A 98 4.63 -5.69 -0.46
C THR A 98 5.61 -4.60 -0.85
N ALA A 99 5.61 -4.19 -2.12
CA ALA A 99 6.43 -3.07 -2.59
C ALA A 99 5.76 -2.39 -3.78
N ILE A 100 6.04 -1.09 -3.92
CA ILE A 100 5.56 -0.24 -5.01
C ILE A 100 6.76 0.50 -5.61
N ARG A 101 6.82 0.57 -6.94
CA ARG A 101 7.79 1.33 -7.72
C ARG A 101 7.09 1.97 -8.91
N LEU A 102 7.75 2.96 -9.48
CA LEU A 102 7.39 3.56 -10.75
C LEU A 102 8.57 3.42 -11.69
N GLY A 103 8.29 3.22 -12.96
CA GLY A 103 9.31 3.18 -14.00
C GLY A 103 8.64 3.23 -15.37
N ASP A 104 9.34 3.81 -16.35
CA ASP A 104 8.94 3.82 -17.76
C ASP A 104 9.45 2.52 -18.41
N LEU A 105 8.58 1.51 -18.43
CA LEU A 105 8.84 0.17 -18.96
C LEU A 105 8.65 0.11 -20.47
N THR A 106 7.79 0.97 -21.02
CA THR A 106 7.45 0.99 -22.44
C THR A 106 8.30 1.97 -23.26
N HIS A 107 9.10 2.81 -22.59
CA HIS A 107 9.90 3.90 -23.16
C HIS A 107 9.04 4.95 -23.88
N ASP A 108 7.81 5.19 -23.40
CA ASP A 108 6.89 6.19 -23.95
C ASP A 108 6.90 7.52 -23.18
N GLY A 109 7.71 7.61 -22.11
CA GLY A 109 7.83 8.77 -21.24
C GLY A 109 6.76 8.84 -20.14
N VAL A 110 5.85 7.87 -20.05
CA VAL A 110 4.86 7.74 -18.98
C VAL A 110 5.33 6.67 -18.00
N GLN A 111 5.22 6.94 -16.69
CA GLN A 111 5.59 5.95 -15.68
C GLN A 111 4.48 4.93 -15.48
N GLU A 112 4.81 3.64 -15.54
CA GLU A 112 3.93 2.57 -15.10
C GLU A 112 4.09 2.28 -13.61
N LEU A 113 2.99 1.86 -13.00
CA LEU A 113 2.96 1.38 -11.62
C LEU A 113 3.46 -0.04 -11.58
N ILE A 114 4.56 -0.29 -10.88
CA ILE A 114 5.11 -1.63 -10.67
C ILE A 114 4.88 -2.02 -9.22
N ALA A 115 4.34 -3.20 -8.98
CA ALA A 115 4.17 -3.67 -7.61
C ALA A 115 4.39 -5.17 -7.46
N SER A 116 4.87 -5.53 -6.28
CA SER A 116 4.96 -6.93 -5.85
C SER A 116 3.84 -7.25 -4.89
N ILE A 117 3.30 -8.46 -5.03
CA ILE A 117 2.26 -9.01 -4.18
C ILE A 117 2.70 -10.35 -3.63
N VAL A 118 2.41 -10.60 -2.35
CA VAL A 118 2.35 -11.95 -1.79
C VAL A 118 0.88 -12.33 -1.77
N MET A 119 0.51 -13.29 -2.61
CA MET A 119 -0.87 -13.78 -2.72
C MET A 119 -1.20 -14.57 -1.45
N GLY A 120 -2.21 -14.08 -0.74
CA GLY A 120 -2.80 -14.79 0.39
C GLY A 120 -3.71 -15.88 -0.15
N LYS A 121 -3.36 -17.14 0.08
CA LYS A 121 -4.39 -18.17 0.26
C LYS A 121 -4.84 -18.14 1.71
N GLU A 122 -6.01 -18.71 1.98
CA GLU A 122 -6.62 -18.97 3.30
C GLU A 122 -5.58 -18.95 4.43
N MET A 123 -5.86 -18.24 5.53
CA MET A 123 -4.95 -18.02 6.67
C MET A 123 -4.12 -19.26 7.11
N LEU A 124 -4.63 -20.47 6.94
CA LEU A 124 -3.99 -21.74 7.30
C LEU A 124 -2.93 -22.26 6.30
N LYS A 125 -2.87 -21.71 5.07
CA LYS A 125 -2.00 -22.15 3.97
C LYS A 125 -0.90 -21.15 3.63
N PHE A 126 -0.48 -20.32 4.59
CA PHE A 126 0.55 -19.29 4.35
C PHE A 126 1.90 -19.85 3.89
N TRP A 127 2.18 -21.13 4.16
CA TRP A 127 3.37 -21.84 3.67
C TRP A 127 3.36 -22.08 2.15
N GLU A 128 2.19 -22.03 1.51
CA GLU A 128 2.01 -22.21 0.06
C GLU A 128 1.84 -20.87 -0.68
N SER A 129 2.13 -19.76 -0.01
CA SER A 129 1.98 -18.42 -0.59
C SER A 129 2.84 -18.28 -1.85
N ARG A 130 2.20 -17.79 -2.91
CA ARG A 130 2.87 -17.44 -4.17
C ARG A 130 3.10 -15.93 -4.19
N SER A 131 4.19 -15.50 -4.79
CA SER A 131 4.43 -14.09 -5.09
C SER A 131 4.29 -13.81 -6.58
N ALA A 132 3.92 -12.58 -6.90
CA ALA A 132 3.93 -12.07 -8.27
C ALA A 132 4.39 -10.62 -8.29
N VAL A 133 4.90 -10.20 -9.43
CA VAL A 133 5.14 -8.79 -9.77
C VAL A 133 4.27 -8.47 -10.96
N PHE A 134 3.59 -7.32 -10.92
CA PHE A 134 2.77 -6.84 -12.02
C PHE A 134 3.06 -5.36 -12.28
N SER A 135 2.77 -4.93 -13.49
CA SER A 135 2.76 -3.53 -13.89
C SER A 135 1.36 -3.11 -14.34
N TYR A 136 1.02 -1.84 -14.12
CA TYR A 136 -0.20 -1.20 -14.61
C TYR A 136 0.14 0.14 -15.26
N ASP A 137 -0.52 0.43 -16.38
CA ASP A 137 -0.49 1.76 -16.99
C ASP A 137 -1.26 2.74 -16.10
N ILE A 138 -0.63 3.88 -15.79
CA ILE A 138 -1.26 4.93 -14.99
C ILE A 138 -1.83 5.98 -15.95
N ASN A 139 -3.12 5.88 -16.27
CA ASN A 139 -3.81 6.90 -17.05
C ASN A 139 -4.19 8.11 -16.19
N VAL A 140 -3.26 9.03 -15.96
CA VAL A 140 -3.47 10.25 -15.15
C VAL A 140 -4.12 11.39 -15.94
N ALA A 141 -4.17 11.28 -17.28
CA ALA A 141 -4.62 12.34 -18.19
C ALA A 141 -6.13 12.72 -18.10
N ALA A 142 -6.95 12.03 -17.29
CA ALA A 142 -8.40 12.20 -17.30
C ALA A 142 -8.96 13.26 -16.31
N GLY A 143 -8.13 13.81 -15.41
CA GLY A 143 -8.60 14.71 -14.35
C GLY A 143 -8.77 16.19 -14.74
N ALA A 144 -7.93 16.69 -15.64
CA ALA A 144 -7.84 18.14 -15.92
C ALA A 144 -9.00 18.71 -16.76
N GLN A 145 -9.77 17.87 -17.47
CA GLN A 145 -10.83 18.36 -18.36
C GLN A 145 -12.22 18.47 -17.73
N ARG A 146 -12.43 18.04 -16.47
CA ARG A 146 -13.75 18.06 -15.82
C ARG A 146 -14.02 19.29 -14.97
N ALA A 147 -13.04 20.19 -14.78
CA ALA A 147 -13.22 21.43 -14.03
C ALA A 147 -13.72 22.63 -14.88
N ASN A 148 -13.82 22.46 -16.21
CA ASN A 148 -14.23 23.51 -17.16
C ASN A 148 -15.53 23.17 -17.92
N LYS A 149 -16.52 22.59 -17.23
CA LYS A 149 -17.91 22.53 -17.72
C LYS A 149 -18.89 22.90 -16.62
#